data_AF-A0A1B7NR34-F1
#
_entry.id   AF-A0A1B7NR34-F1
#
_cell.length_a   1.000
_cell.length_b   1.000
_cell.length_c   1.000
_cell.angle_alpha   90.00
_cell.angle_beta   90.00
_cell.angle_gamma   90.00
#
_symmetry.space_group_name_H-M   'P 1'
#
loop_
_entity.id
_entity.type
_entity.pdbx_description
1 polymer ?
#
loop_
_entity_poly.entity_id
_entity_poly.type
_entity_poly.pdbx_seq_one_letter_code
_entity_poly.pdbx_strand_id
1 'polypeptide(L)'
;MITQCSQKLQNGLEIHDLLHSDLGAQVPLHISLSRPVVLVTEDRQPFRDLLNDAIRESDIHPFFVRMDGLDWVSNFEKTRWFLVLRVIKPKNNELNRLLAISNQSLSAFRQPPLYQIPPPATMRAQKRDTETPRTQRSKTSATVADYSEYFHISIAWSLTEPSLEDKQRVALVELGGVKGIEVHFDSVKLKIGNSVHNLELPSRVLNEGGFCGL
;
A
#
# COMPACT_ATOMS: atom_id res chain seq x y z
N MET A 1 -22.86 -0.11 4.29
CA MET A 1 -21.71 0.60 4.88
C MET A 1 -21.62 2.03 4.40
N ILE A 2 -21.38 2.32 3.11
CA ILE A 2 -21.30 3.72 2.60
C ILE A 2 -22.57 4.52 2.93
N THR A 3 -23.76 3.97 2.68
CA THR A 3 -25.04 4.63 3.03
C THR A 3 -25.16 4.93 4.52
N GLN A 4 -24.63 4.06 5.40
CA GLN A 4 -24.63 4.29 6.85
C GLN A 4 -23.61 5.36 7.26
N CYS A 5 -22.46 5.44 6.57
CA CYS A 5 -21.51 6.53 6.75
C CYS A 5 -22.14 7.85 6.29
N SER A 6 -22.72 7.92 5.08
CA SER A 6 -23.40 9.10 4.54
C SER A 6 -24.52 9.62 5.45
N GLN A 7 -25.32 8.72 6.05
CA GLN A 7 -26.37 9.09 7.00
C GLN A 7 -25.83 9.66 8.32
N LYS A 8 -24.60 9.32 8.70
CA LYS A 8 -23.99 9.75 9.95
C LYS A 8 -23.15 11.02 9.82
N LEU A 9 -23.01 11.60 8.63
CA LEU A 9 -22.17 12.76 8.38
C LEU A 9 -22.97 14.07 8.46
N GLN A 10 -22.31 15.17 8.80
CA GLN A 10 -22.98 16.47 8.88
C GLN A 10 -23.43 16.97 7.49
N ASN A 11 -24.46 17.82 7.51
CA ASN A 11 -24.99 18.47 6.31
C ASN A 11 -23.87 19.21 5.56
N GLY A 12 -23.51 18.72 4.38
CA GLY A 12 -22.57 19.38 3.46
C GLY A 12 -21.34 18.55 3.05
N LEU A 13 -21.07 17.40 3.68
CA LEU A 13 -20.02 16.51 3.21
C LEU A 13 -20.52 15.65 2.05
N GLU A 14 -20.23 16.09 0.82
CA GLU A 14 -20.53 15.32 -0.38
C GLU A 14 -19.56 14.15 -0.52
N ILE A 15 -20.11 12.93 -0.54
CA ILE A 15 -19.33 11.70 -0.68
C ILE A 15 -19.60 11.08 -2.04
N HIS A 16 -18.53 10.82 -2.77
CA HIS A 16 -18.53 10.12 -4.04
C HIS A 16 -18.05 8.68 -3.83
N ASP A 17 -18.86 7.72 -4.28
CA ASP A 17 -18.58 6.28 -4.19
C ASP A 17 -17.39 5.90 -5.10
N LEU A 18 -16.56 4.95 -4.64
CA LEU A 18 -15.50 4.31 -5.45
C LEU A 18 -15.81 2.85 -5.77
N LEU A 19 -16.91 2.29 -5.25
CA LEU A 19 -17.32 0.92 -5.50
C LEU A 19 -18.04 0.76 -6.82
N HIS A 20 -18.68 1.82 -7.32
CA HIS A 20 -19.44 1.81 -8.56
C HIS A 20 -18.99 2.92 -9.49
N SER A 21 -18.98 2.65 -10.79
CA SER A 21 -18.82 3.66 -11.83
C SER A 21 -20.11 4.47 -11.99
N ASP A 22 -20.05 5.58 -12.72
CA ASP A 22 -21.22 6.39 -13.06
C ASP A 22 -22.30 5.60 -13.81
N LEU A 23 -21.93 4.47 -14.43
CA LEU A 23 -22.82 3.53 -15.12
C LEU A 23 -23.30 2.38 -14.22
N GLY A 24 -22.98 2.42 -12.92
CA GLY A 24 -23.38 1.41 -11.93
C GLY A 24 -22.55 0.12 -11.94
N ALA A 25 -21.48 0.03 -12.74
CA ALA A 25 -20.62 -1.14 -12.77
C ALA A 25 -19.67 -1.16 -11.57
N GLN A 26 -19.41 -2.33 -11.00
CA GLN A 26 -18.45 -2.45 -9.88
C GLN A 26 -17.03 -2.11 -10.33
N VAL A 27 -16.33 -1.29 -9.53
CA VAL A 27 -14.95 -0.87 -9.79
C VAL A 27 -14.00 -1.66 -8.89
N PRO A 28 -12.86 -2.16 -9.43
CA PRO A 28 -11.89 -2.88 -8.62
C PRO A 28 -11.25 -1.96 -7.58
N LEU A 29 -11.35 -2.38 -6.32
CA LEU A 29 -10.64 -1.76 -5.21
C LEU A 29 -9.15 -2.16 -5.23
N HIS A 30 -8.30 -1.33 -4.64
CA HIS A 30 -6.87 -1.59 -4.53
C HIS A 30 -6.29 -1.03 -3.22
N ILE A 31 -5.22 -1.65 -2.75
CA ILE A 31 -4.32 -1.05 -1.75
C ILE A 31 -3.23 -0.32 -2.53
N SER A 32 -3.15 1.01 -2.36
CA SER A 32 -2.06 1.76 -2.96
C SER A 32 -0.75 1.47 -2.22
N LEU A 33 0.28 1.10 -2.98
CA LEU A 33 1.66 0.99 -2.46
C LEU A 33 2.48 2.26 -2.76
N SER A 34 1.92 3.22 -3.52
CA SER A 34 2.69 4.30 -4.13
C SER A 34 1.92 5.61 -4.24
N ARG A 35 2.63 6.72 -4.02
CA ARG A 35 2.35 7.97 -4.73
C ARG A 35 2.78 7.87 -6.20
N PRO A 36 2.20 8.67 -7.12
CA PRO A 36 2.69 8.73 -8.50
C PRO A 36 4.18 9.10 -8.55
N VAL A 37 4.92 8.44 -9.45
CA VAL A 37 6.33 8.70 -9.72
C VAL A 37 6.51 8.99 -11.20
N VAL A 38 7.43 9.90 -11.53
CA VAL A 38 7.70 10.31 -12.92
C VAL A 38 8.94 9.59 -13.43
N LEU A 39 8.73 8.63 -14.33
CA LEU A 39 9.80 7.97 -15.08
C LEU A 39 9.93 8.59 -16.47
N VAL A 40 11.18 8.82 -16.91
CA VAL A 40 11.45 9.13 -18.32
C VAL A 40 11.06 7.95 -19.19
N THR A 41 10.71 8.21 -20.45
CA THR A 41 10.12 7.19 -21.35
C THR A 41 11.02 5.96 -21.52
N GLU A 42 12.34 6.17 -21.61
CA GLU A 42 13.33 5.11 -21.75
C GLU A 42 13.46 4.20 -20.52
N ASP A 43 13.14 4.71 -19.32
CA ASP A 43 13.25 3.97 -18.06
C ASP A 43 12.01 3.12 -17.75
N ARG A 44 10.88 3.35 -18.43
CA ARG A 44 9.60 2.68 -18.12
C ARG A 44 9.68 1.17 -18.23
N GLN A 45 10.26 0.69 -19.33
CA GLN A 45 10.36 -0.73 -19.63
C GLN A 45 11.42 -1.41 -18.74
N PRO A 46 12.66 -0.89 -18.63
CA PRO A 46 13.65 -1.40 -17.67
C PRO A 46 13.16 -1.43 -16.22
N PHE A 47 12.42 -0.40 -15.77
CA PHE A 47 11.86 -0.37 -14.42
C PHE A 47 10.85 -1.47 -14.19
N ARG A 48 9.94 -1.69 -15.14
CA ARG A 48 8.97 -2.78 -15.05
C ARG A 48 9.67 -4.13 -14.94
N ASP A 49 10.65 -4.38 -15.78
CA ASP A 49 11.33 -5.67 -15.82
C ASP A 49 12.12 -5.91 -14.52
N LEU A 50 12.86 -4.89 -14.05
CA LEU A 50 13.55 -4.95 -12.75
C LEU A 50 12.58 -5.23 -11.59
N LEU A 51 11.45 -4.52 -11.54
CA LEU A 51 10.46 -4.73 -10.47
C LEU A 51 9.82 -6.11 -10.55
N ASN A 52 9.50 -6.57 -11.76
CA ASN A 52 8.93 -7.89 -11.99
C ASN A 52 9.89 -8.99 -11.54
N ASP A 53 11.16 -8.91 -11.93
CA ASP A 53 12.18 -9.89 -11.56
C ASP A 53 12.40 -9.88 -10.05
N ALA A 54 12.49 -8.70 -9.43
CA ALA A 54 12.62 -8.57 -7.98
C ALA A 54 11.43 -9.15 -7.20
N ILE A 55 10.20 -9.03 -7.72
CA ILE A 55 9.01 -9.65 -7.11
C ILE A 55 9.07 -11.18 -7.28
N ARG A 56 9.41 -11.67 -8.48
CA ARG A 56 9.47 -13.12 -8.77
C ARG A 56 10.56 -13.84 -7.98
N GLU A 57 11.68 -13.17 -7.74
CA GLU A 57 12.80 -13.69 -6.96
C GLU A 57 12.59 -13.53 -5.44
N SER A 58 11.57 -12.77 -5.03
CA SER A 58 11.21 -12.65 -3.61
C SER A 58 10.53 -13.89 -3.08
N ASP A 59 10.52 -14.06 -1.76
CA ASP A 59 9.75 -15.08 -1.05
C ASP A 59 8.36 -14.57 -0.62
N ILE A 60 7.84 -13.52 -1.28
CA ILE A 60 6.50 -12.97 -1.02
C ILE A 60 5.49 -13.72 -1.87
N HIS A 61 4.77 -14.64 -1.24
CA HIS A 61 3.75 -15.46 -1.87
C HIS A 61 2.37 -14.80 -1.78
N PRO A 62 1.37 -15.28 -2.54
CA PRO A 62 -0.02 -14.84 -2.36
C PRO A 62 -0.46 -14.87 -0.90
N PHE A 63 -1.17 -13.81 -0.47
CA PHE A 63 -1.50 -13.57 0.92
C PHE A 63 -2.90 -12.97 1.09
N PHE A 64 -3.42 -13.05 2.30
CA PHE A 64 -4.70 -12.47 2.67
C PHE A 64 -4.52 -11.22 3.53
N VAL A 65 -5.40 -10.24 3.31
CA VAL A 65 -5.48 -9.02 4.10
C VAL A 65 -6.86 -8.92 4.74
N ARG A 66 -6.89 -8.52 6.01
CA ARG A 66 -8.11 -8.30 6.79
C ARG A 66 -8.33 -6.81 7.03
N MET A 67 -9.58 -6.44 7.26
CA MET A 67 -9.97 -5.06 7.56
C MET A 67 -9.99 -4.82 9.08
N ASP A 68 -9.53 -3.66 9.50
CA ASP A 68 -9.46 -3.23 10.90
C ASP A 68 -10.63 -2.30 11.27
N GLY A 69 -10.76 -1.20 10.55
CA GLY A 69 -11.74 -0.14 10.81
C GLY A 69 -11.90 0.81 9.63
N LEU A 70 -12.71 1.85 9.84
CA LEU A 70 -12.87 2.95 8.88
C LEU A 70 -12.11 4.19 9.36
N ASP A 71 -11.58 4.95 8.41
CA ASP A 71 -10.90 6.22 8.68
C ASP A 71 -11.06 7.19 7.51
N TRP A 72 -10.72 8.45 7.75
CA TRP A 72 -10.55 9.48 6.73
C TRP A 72 -9.08 9.86 6.57
N VAL A 73 -8.54 9.67 5.38
CA VAL A 73 -7.19 10.10 5.02
C VAL A 73 -7.23 11.17 3.94
N SER A 74 -6.18 11.99 3.84
CA SER A 74 -6.04 12.96 2.76
C SER A 74 -5.07 12.44 1.70
N ASN A 75 -5.20 12.91 0.46
CA ASN A 75 -4.08 12.84 -0.48
C ASN A 75 -2.91 13.70 0.01
N PHE A 76 -1.77 13.54 -0.66
CA PHE A 76 -0.56 14.29 -0.34
C PHE A 76 -0.77 15.82 -0.38
N GLU A 77 -1.52 16.34 -1.36
CA GLU A 77 -1.76 17.79 -1.47
C GLU A 77 -2.87 18.32 -0.54
N LYS A 78 -3.56 17.46 0.22
CA LYS A 78 -4.72 17.82 1.05
C LYS A 78 -5.82 18.56 0.28
N THR A 79 -6.10 18.08 -0.92
CA THR A 79 -7.16 18.58 -1.80
C THR A 79 -8.29 17.57 -1.99
N ARG A 80 -8.07 16.31 -1.57
CA ARG A 80 -9.06 15.24 -1.59
C ARG A 80 -8.94 14.42 -0.31
N TRP A 81 -10.09 14.04 0.23
CA TRP A 81 -10.20 13.21 1.41
C TRP A 81 -10.88 11.90 1.03
N PHE A 82 -10.35 10.79 1.52
CA PHE A 82 -10.82 9.45 1.20
C PHE A 82 -11.36 8.80 2.44
N LEU A 83 -12.56 8.23 2.33
CA LEU A 83 -13.08 7.28 3.30
C LEU A 83 -12.46 5.92 2.97
N VAL A 84 -11.78 5.33 3.95
CA VAL A 84 -10.95 4.15 3.72
C VAL A 84 -11.24 3.04 4.71
N LEU A 85 -11.07 1.80 4.25
CA LEU A 85 -10.92 0.63 5.10
C LEU A 85 -9.44 0.48 5.46
N ARG A 86 -9.13 0.62 6.75
CA ARG A 86 -7.79 0.35 7.30
C ARG A 86 -7.55 -1.15 7.22
N VAL A 87 -6.32 -1.54 6.87
CA VAL A 87 -5.95 -2.95 6.77
C VAL A 87 -5.15 -3.38 7.99
N ILE A 88 -5.41 -4.58 8.48
CA ILE A 88 -4.59 -5.22 9.50
C ILE A 88 -3.27 -5.62 8.85
N LYS A 89 -2.15 -5.25 9.49
CA LYS A 89 -0.80 -5.64 9.07
C LYS A 89 -0.73 -7.17 8.86
N PRO A 90 -0.44 -7.64 7.64
CA PRO A 90 -0.30 -9.07 7.36
C PRO A 90 0.81 -9.72 8.20
N LYS A 91 0.60 -11.00 8.56
CA LYS A 91 1.47 -11.73 9.51
C LYS A 91 2.93 -11.76 9.08
N ASN A 92 3.22 -11.90 7.78
CA ASN A 92 4.59 -11.97 7.27
C ASN A 92 5.06 -10.64 6.66
N ASN A 93 4.38 -9.55 7.01
CA ASN A 93 4.72 -8.18 6.64
C ASN A 93 4.76 -7.94 5.12
N GLU A 94 3.93 -8.66 4.37
CA GLU A 94 3.97 -8.74 2.90
C GLU A 94 3.89 -7.35 2.24
N LEU A 95 2.98 -6.48 2.69
CA LEU A 95 2.81 -5.13 2.13
C LEU A 95 4.05 -4.25 2.31
N ASN A 96 4.68 -4.26 3.50
CA ASN A 96 5.91 -3.50 3.75
C ASN A 96 7.09 -4.06 2.95
N ARG A 97 7.15 -5.38 2.76
CA ARG A 97 8.20 -6.02 1.97
C ARG A 97 8.05 -5.71 0.47
N LEU A 98 6.82 -5.73 -0.04
CA LEU A 98 6.50 -5.28 -1.41
C LEU A 98 6.86 -3.81 -1.61
N LEU A 99 6.55 -2.96 -0.64
CA LEU A 99 6.95 -1.56 -0.65
C LEU A 99 8.48 -1.40 -0.64
N ALA A 100 9.20 -2.19 0.15
CA ALA A 100 10.66 -2.18 0.18
C ALA A 100 11.27 -2.58 -1.17
N ILE A 101 10.78 -3.65 -1.80
CA ILE A 101 11.19 -4.08 -3.15
C ILE A 101 10.89 -2.99 -4.18
N SER A 102 9.72 -2.36 -4.08
CA SER A 102 9.33 -1.26 -4.98
C SER A 102 10.25 -0.05 -4.83
N ASN A 103 10.56 0.37 -3.59
CA ASN A 103 11.48 1.47 -3.30
C ASN A 103 12.91 1.15 -3.74
N GLN A 104 13.38 -0.08 -3.54
CA GLN A 104 14.69 -0.52 -4.01
C GLN A 104 14.76 -0.46 -5.54
N SER A 105 13.73 -0.96 -6.24
CA SER A 105 13.64 -0.89 -7.69
C SER A 105 13.65 0.55 -8.20
N LEU A 106 12.88 1.45 -7.57
CA LEU A 106 12.85 2.87 -7.89
C LEU A 106 14.19 3.58 -7.67
N SER A 107 14.94 3.19 -6.64
CA SER A 107 16.24 3.79 -6.34
C SER A 107 17.26 3.57 -7.47
N ALA A 108 17.17 2.45 -8.20
CA ALA A 108 17.99 2.17 -9.38
C ALA A 108 17.75 3.19 -10.51
N PHE A 109 16.57 3.81 -10.54
CA PHE A 109 16.16 4.86 -11.50
C PHE A 109 16.20 6.26 -10.88
N ARG A 110 16.91 6.43 -9.76
CA ARG A 110 17.07 7.72 -9.03
C ARG A 110 15.74 8.37 -8.64
N GLN A 111 14.71 7.55 -8.45
CA GLN A 111 13.40 8.01 -8.02
C GLN A 111 13.31 8.06 -6.49
N PRO A 112 12.52 8.99 -5.93
CA PRO A 112 12.33 9.05 -4.49
C PRO A 112 11.46 7.88 -3.99
N PRO A 113 11.52 7.55 -2.70
CA PRO A 113 10.67 6.50 -2.14
C PRO A 113 9.18 6.86 -2.22
N LEU A 114 8.35 5.82 -2.30
CA LEU A 114 6.91 5.88 -2.48
C LEU A 114 6.16 6.47 -1.29
N TYR A 115 6.66 6.24 -0.09
CA TYR A 115 6.21 6.87 1.13
C TYR A 115 7.40 7.54 1.83
N GLN A 116 7.14 8.70 2.43
CA GLN A 116 8.09 9.39 3.30
C GLN A 116 7.58 9.25 4.72
N ILE A 117 8.34 8.59 5.58
CA ILE A 117 8.12 8.68 7.02
C ILE A 117 8.66 10.06 7.42
N PRO A 118 7.86 10.94 8.03
CA PRO A 118 8.40 12.14 8.63
C PRO A 118 9.50 11.72 9.62
N PRO A 119 10.71 12.30 9.57
CA PRO A 119 11.74 11.95 10.53
C PRO A 119 11.18 12.16 11.95
N PRO A 120 11.42 11.23 12.89
CA PRO A 120 10.99 11.42 14.26
C PRO A 120 11.52 12.78 14.75
N ALA A 121 10.66 13.55 15.43
CA ALA A 121 10.92 14.92 15.84
C ALA A 121 12.17 15.10 16.75
N THR A 122 12.82 14.00 17.14
CA THR A 122 14.01 13.94 17.98
C THR A 122 15.35 14.02 17.22
N MET A 123 15.38 13.99 15.88
CA MET A 123 16.63 14.11 15.10
C MET A 123 16.99 15.54 14.66
N ARG A 124 16.53 16.56 15.39
CA ARG A 124 17.05 17.93 15.28
C ARG A 124 17.96 18.28 16.45
N ALA A 125 19.06 17.55 16.62
CA ALA A 125 20.31 18.04 17.21
C ALA A 125 21.29 16.87 17.38
N GLN A 126 22.24 16.74 16.46
CA GLN A 126 23.66 16.57 16.78
C GLN A 126 24.46 16.53 15.48
N LYS A 127 24.98 17.71 15.14
CA LYS A 127 26.09 17.89 14.20
C LYS A 127 27.37 17.90 15.05
N ARG A 128 28.42 17.21 14.57
CA ARG A 128 29.78 16.96 15.13
C ARG A 128 29.93 15.55 15.69
N ASP A 129 30.94 14.75 15.39
CA ASP A 129 32.17 14.91 14.59
C ASP A 129 32.60 13.53 14.06
N THR A 130 33.49 13.57 13.07
CA THR A 130 34.40 12.50 12.55
C THR A 130 34.40 11.15 13.25
N GLU A 131 34.16 10.06 12.49
CA GLU A 131 35.10 8.94 12.29
C GLU A 131 34.46 7.86 11.41
N THR A 132 35.25 7.29 10.49
CA THR A 132 34.86 6.15 9.66
C THR A 132 35.00 4.85 10.46
N PRO A 133 34.07 3.89 10.30
CA PRO A 133 34.44 2.49 10.47
C PRO A 133 34.21 1.65 9.22
N ARG A 134 35.32 1.00 8.87
CA ARG A 134 35.49 -0.19 8.04
C ARG A 134 34.29 -1.15 7.97
N THR A 135 34.10 -1.65 6.75
CA THR A 135 33.50 -2.93 6.35
C THR A 135 33.38 -3.97 7.47
N GLN A 136 32.16 -4.13 8.00
CA GLN A 136 31.67 -5.42 8.48
C GLN A 136 30.40 -5.77 7.71
N ARG A 137 30.56 -6.76 6.83
CA ARG A 137 29.50 -7.41 6.07
C ARG A 137 28.74 -8.34 7.02
N SER A 138 27.98 -7.78 7.95
CA SER A 138 26.99 -8.50 8.73
C SER A 138 25.74 -8.66 7.87
N LYS A 139 25.37 -9.91 7.56
CA LYS A 139 24.02 -10.27 7.10
C LYS A 139 23.05 -10.06 8.27
N THR A 140 22.83 -8.81 8.67
CA THR A 140 21.68 -8.43 9.47
C THR A 140 20.57 -8.12 8.46
N SER A 141 19.49 -8.88 8.51
CA SER A 141 18.25 -8.52 7.82
C SER A 141 17.94 -7.07 8.19
N ALA A 142 18.18 -6.13 7.29
CA ALA A 142 17.81 -4.74 7.51
C ALA A 142 16.32 -4.75 7.87
N THR A 143 15.99 -4.28 9.06
CA THR A 143 14.61 -4.25 9.53
C THR A 143 13.82 -3.40 8.55
N VAL A 144 12.90 -4.03 7.80
CA VAL A 144 12.03 -3.34 6.84
C VAL A 144 11.23 -2.29 7.61
N ALA A 145 11.35 -1.03 7.21
CA ALA A 145 10.61 0.07 7.83
C ALA A 145 9.09 -0.19 7.77
N ASP A 146 8.38 0.20 8.82
CA ASP A 146 6.96 -0.09 8.97
C ASP A 146 6.11 1.09 8.47
N TYR A 147 5.32 0.81 7.43
CA TYR A 147 4.36 1.72 6.81
C TYR A 147 2.92 1.20 6.94
N SER A 148 2.64 0.32 7.91
CA SER A 148 1.31 -0.29 8.05
C SER A 148 0.19 0.75 8.16
N GLU A 149 0.45 1.88 8.81
CA GLU A 149 -0.47 3.01 8.94
C GLU A 149 -0.79 3.73 7.61
N TYR A 150 -0.07 3.44 6.53
CA TYR A 150 -0.32 4.03 5.20
C TYR A 150 -1.13 3.12 4.30
N PHE A 151 -1.23 1.82 4.60
CA PHE A 151 -1.98 0.88 3.77
C PHE A 151 -3.47 0.96 4.11
N HIS A 152 -4.28 1.12 3.06
CA HIS A 152 -5.73 1.21 3.18
C HIS A 152 -6.38 0.95 1.82
N ILE A 153 -7.68 0.63 1.85
CA ILE A 153 -8.52 0.51 0.65
C ILE A 153 -9.50 1.68 0.65
N SER A 154 -9.38 2.58 -0.33
CA SER A 154 -10.32 3.69 -0.48
C SER A 154 -11.66 3.20 -1.03
N ILE A 155 -12.75 3.52 -0.34
CA ILE A 155 -14.11 3.12 -0.72
C ILE A 155 -14.99 4.30 -1.13
N ALA A 156 -14.64 5.51 -0.73
CA ALA A 156 -15.29 6.74 -1.17
C ALA A 156 -14.35 7.95 -1.02
N TRP A 157 -14.74 9.11 -1.56
CA TRP A 157 -13.96 10.34 -1.43
C TRP A 157 -14.82 11.61 -1.37
N SER A 158 -14.23 12.71 -0.91
CA SER A 158 -14.81 14.05 -0.77
C SER A 158 -13.79 15.13 -1.17
N LEU A 159 -14.26 16.26 -1.71
CA LEU A 159 -13.46 17.49 -1.91
C LEU A 159 -13.41 18.38 -0.66
N THR A 160 -14.24 18.12 0.33
CA THR A 160 -14.30 18.89 1.57
C THR A 160 -13.65 18.08 2.69
N GLU A 161 -12.79 18.73 3.48
CA GLU A 161 -12.20 18.10 4.66
C GLU A 161 -13.29 17.67 5.65
N PRO A 162 -13.34 16.39 6.05
CA PRO A 162 -14.21 15.94 7.12
C PRO A 162 -13.85 16.61 8.44
N SER A 163 -14.86 17.06 9.19
CA SER A 163 -14.66 17.63 10.53
C SER A 163 -14.08 16.57 11.48
N LEU A 164 -13.51 17.02 12.61
CA LEU A 164 -13.03 16.09 13.64
C LEU A 164 -14.13 15.14 14.12
N GLU A 165 -15.35 15.66 14.25
CA GLU A 165 -16.51 14.86 14.63
C GLU A 165 -16.89 13.84 13.56
N ASP A 166 -16.80 14.18 12.27
CA ASP A 166 -17.06 13.23 11.18
C ASP A 166 -16.03 12.08 11.20
N LYS A 167 -14.76 12.41 11.43
CA LYS A 167 -13.67 11.41 11.59
C LYS A 167 -13.97 10.48 12.77
N GLN A 168 -14.35 11.03 13.93
CA GLN A 168 -14.73 10.26 15.11
C GLN A 168 -15.97 9.38 14.88
N ARG A 169 -17.01 9.93 14.23
CA ARG A 169 -18.25 9.19 13.94
C ARG A 169 -17.99 7.99 13.04
N VAL A 170 -17.12 8.13 12.04
CA VAL A 170 -16.72 7.04 11.14
C VAL A 170 -15.86 6.00 11.85
N ALA A 171 -14.91 6.41 12.71
CA ALA A 171 -14.09 5.48 13.47
C ALA A 171 -14.91 4.58 14.43
N LEU A 172 -16.08 5.06 14.88
CA LEU A 172 -17.03 4.30 15.71
C LEU A 172 -18.00 3.43 14.91
N VAL A 173 -17.91 3.40 13.58
CA VAL A 173 -18.76 2.52 12.76
C VAL A 173 -18.26 1.09 12.86
N GLU A 174 -19.09 0.23 13.44
CA GLU A 174 -18.87 -1.21 13.42
C GLU A 174 -18.91 -1.73 11.98
N LEU A 175 -17.80 -2.36 11.56
CA LEU A 175 -17.66 -2.96 10.23
C LEU A 175 -18.62 -4.14 10.02
N GLY A 176 -19.15 -4.73 11.09
CA GLY A 176 -20.00 -5.91 11.04
C GLY A 176 -19.35 -7.04 10.24
N GLY A 177 -20.07 -7.60 9.26
CA GLY A 177 -19.58 -8.67 8.40
C GLY A 177 -18.30 -8.32 7.61
N VAL A 178 -18.00 -7.04 7.38
CA VAL A 178 -16.80 -6.62 6.65
C VAL A 178 -15.51 -6.92 7.41
N LYS A 179 -15.55 -6.96 8.75
CA LYS A 179 -14.39 -7.33 9.58
C LYS A 179 -13.97 -8.80 9.39
N GLY A 180 -14.89 -9.64 8.93
CA GLY A 180 -14.65 -11.03 8.60
C GLY A 180 -14.19 -11.27 7.17
N ILE A 181 -14.19 -10.25 6.30
CA ILE A 181 -13.76 -10.38 4.91
C ILE A 181 -12.24 -10.47 4.86
N GLU A 182 -11.75 -11.51 4.18
CA GLU A 182 -10.35 -11.68 3.83
C GLU A 182 -10.19 -11.45 2.33
N VAL A 183 -9.34 -10.49 1.97
CA VAL A 183 -9.05 -10.16 0.57
C VAL A 183 -7.77 -10.86 0.17
N HIS A 184 -7.87 -11.75 -0.82
CA HIS A 184 -6.73 -12.45 -1.40
C HIS A 184 -5.98 -11.56 -2.39
N PHE A 185 -4.65 -11.51 -2.26
CA PHE A 185 -3.75 -10.85 -3.20
C PHE A 185 -2.75 -11.86 -3.74
N ASP A 186 -2.74 -12.04 -5.06
CA ASP A 186 -1.83 -12.92 -5.81
C ASP A 186 -0.92 -12.15 -6.78
N SER A 187 -1.09 -10.83 -6.87
CA SER A 187 -0.40 -10.01 -7.86
C SER A 187 -0.29 -8.55 -7.42
N VAL A 188 0.72 -7.88 -7.97
CA VAL A 188 0.94 -6.44 -7.84
C VAL A 188 0.63 -5.80 -9.19
N LYS A 189 -0.19 -4.74 -9.18
CA LYS A 189 -0.51 -3.99 -10.40
C LYS A 189 0.42 -2.80 -10.55
N LEU A 190 1.16 -2.75 -11.66
CA LEU A 190 2.00 -1.62 -12.04
C LEU A 190 1.34 -0.81 -13.15
N LYS A 191 0.93 0.43 -12.85
CA LYS A 191 0.38 1.35 -13.85
C LYS A 191 1.46 2.28 -14.40
N ILE A 192 1.70 2.25 -15.71
CA ILE A 192 2.61 3.16 -16.42
C ILE A 192 1.81 3.85 -17.53
N GLY A 193 1.57 5.15 -17.36
CA GLY A 193 0.71 5.92 -18.25
C GLY A 193 -0.69 5.31 -18.33
N ASN A 194 -1.09 4.89 -19.54
CA ASN A 194 -2.39 4.28 -19.80
C ASN A 194 -2.38 2.74 -19.72
N SER A 195 -1.22 2.13 -19.47
CA SER A 195 -1.07 0.67 -19.38
C SER A 195 -1.02 0.22 -17.93
N VAL A 196 -1.70 -0.90 -17.63
CA VAL A 196 -1.62 -1.59 -16.34
C VAL A 196 -1.00 -2.96 -16.58
N HIS A 197 0.10 -3.25 -15.91
CA HIS A 197 0.81 -4.53 -15.94
C HIS A 197 0.53 -5.31 -14.67
N ASN A 198 0.28 -6.61 -14.81
CA ASN A 198 0.06 -7.52 -13.69
C ASN A 198 1.38 -8.26 -13.38
N LEU A 199 1.93 -8.05 -12.19
CA LEU A 199 3.16 -8.69 -11.72
C LEU A 199 2.76 -9.77 -10.71
N GLU A 200 2.80 -11.03 -11.13
CA GLU A 200 2.36 -12.16 -10.30
C GLU A 200 3.30 -12.39 -9.12
N LEU A 201 2.72 -12.70 -7.97
CA LEU A 201 3.47 -13.17 -6.81
C LEU A 201 3.89 -14.63 -7.04
N PRO A 202 5.12 -15.02 -6.65
CA PRO A 202 5.58 -16.39 -6.77
C PRO A 202 4.65 -17.36 -6.02
N SER A 203 4.20 -18.39 -6.73
CA SER A 203 3.42 -19.48 -6.13
C SER A 203 4.33 -20.44 -5.38
N ARG A 204 3.87 -20.97 -4.24
CA ARG A 204 4.60 -22.04 -3.55
C ARG A 204 4.53 -23.28 -4.42
N VAL A 205 5.65 -23.67 -5.04
CA VAL A 205 5.78 -25.02 -5.59
C VAL A 205 5.86 -25.95 -4.39
N LEU A 206 4.75 -26.63 -4.08
CA LEU A 206 4.81 -27.81 -3.23
C LEU A 206 5.64 -28.85 -4.01
N ASN A 207 6.86 -29.09 -3.56
CA ASN A 207 7.61 -30.27 -4.00
C ASN A 207 6.82 -31.51 -3.56
N GLU A 208 5.90 -31.97 -4.39
CA GLU A 208 5.41 -33.33 -4.31
C GLU A 208 6.59 -34.24 -4.61
N GLY A 209 7.03 -34.99 -3.59
CA GLY A 209 8.19 -35.86 -3.66
C GLY A 209 8.05 -36.85 -4.81
N GLY A 210 8.86 -36.64 -5.85
CA GLY A 210 9.10 -37.63 -6.89
C GLY A 210 9.87 -38.81 -6.31
N PHE A 211 9.16 -39.77 -5.70
CA PHE A 211 9.61 -41.15 -5.66
C PHE A 211 9.32 -41.76 -7.03
N CYS A 212 10.29 -41.68 -7.94
CA CYS A 212 10.33 -42.60 -9.06
C CYS A 212 11.17 -43.80 -8.61
N GLY A 213 10.48 -44.92 -8.40
CA GLY A 213 11.12 -46.17 -8.02
C GLY A 213 12.06 -46.68 -9.11
N LEU A 214 13.17 -47.25 -8.67
CA LEU A 214 13.91 -48.32 -9.33
C LEU A 214 14.23 -49.37 -8.27
#